data_AF-A0A7C5KPL2-F1
#
_entry.id   AF-A0A7C5KPL2-F1
#
_cell.length_a   1.000
_cell.length_b   1.000
_cell.length_c   1.000
_cell.angle_alpha   90.00
_cell.angle_beta   90.00
_cell.angle_gamma   90.00
#
_symmetry.space_group_name_H-M   'P 1'
#
loop_
_entity.id
_entity.type
_entity.pdbx_description
1 polymer ?
#
loop_
_entity_poly.entity_id
_entity_poly.type
_entity_poly.pdbx_seq_one_letter_code
_entity_poly.pdbx_strand_id
1 'polypeptide(L)'
;MHKLSKALILLPLVTMSIAAASNGPASAEVRYVGPAGAVKLLAQSKAVNAKCNHLSASESSELSGYTAKAEIAVARMQGAGTARDARHAGIKQGKAMACGRGSEELVRASLDAARRAMAQAKGQRPRTASLQPRQQQKPAPRPVIRRSLPPASEPVVRIYRPEGARENKSLTRYRRITTAYYLERRCQHLPPAKAMAFWKRIVASHKSVLKKYTSSQVARTMASARAAARARGACGNSTRRIVMAGYRSTGL
;
A
#
# COMPACT_ATOMS: atom_id res chain seq x y z
N MET A 1 39.93 26.60 39.98
CA MET A 1 40.23 28.00 39.60
C MET A 1 40.32 28.07 38.07
N HIS A 2 39.46 28.88 37.43
CA HIS A 2 39.52 29.49 36.08
C HIS A 2 38.08 29.73 35.61
N LYS A 3 37.51 30.88 36.00
CA LYS A 3 37.46 32.17 35.27
C LYS A 3 36.19 32.27 34.41
N LEU A 4 35.14 32.78 35.07
CA LEU A 4 34.00 33.46 34.46
C LEU A 4 34.49 34.56 33.51
N SER A 5 34.08 34.52 32.25
CA SER A 5 34.12 35.69 31.36
C SER A 5 32.69 36.12 31.06
N LYS A 6 32.34 37.24 31.66
CA LYS A 6 31.16 38.05 31.38
C LYS A 6 31.30 38.61 29.96
N ALA A 7 30.36 38.30 29.08
CA ALA A 7 30.12 39.08 27.87
C ALA A 7 28.70 39.65 27.98
N LEU A 8 28.66 40.96 28.13
CA LEU A 8 27.51 41.82 28.33
C LEU A 8 27.54 42.78 27.11
N ILE A 9 26.35 43.19 26.63
CA ILE A 9 26.11 44.39 25.78
C ILE A 9 26.34 44.11 24.27
N LEU A 10 25.49 44.45 23.28
CA LEU A 10 24.38 45.40 23.12
C LEU A 10 23.19 44.75 22.37
N LEU A 11 21.96 45.11 22.77
CA LEU A 11 20.77 44.97 21.92
C LEU A 11 20.69 46.14 20.93
N PRO A 12 20.51 45.91 19.61
CA PRO A 12 19.96 46.92 18.74
C PRO A 12 18.45 47.03 18.98
N LEU A 13 18.02 48.18 19.50
CA LEU A 13 16.64 48.66 19.43
C LEU A 13 16.28 48.86 17.94
N VAL A 14 15.79 47.80 17.31
CA VAL A 14 15.15 47.90 15.99
C VAL A 14 13.73 48.38 16.22
N THR A 15 13.50 49.65 15.88
CA THR A 15 12.19 50.28 15.77
C THR A 15 11.33 49.51 14.79
N MET A 16 10.39 48.71 15.31
CA MET A 16 9.36 48.09 14.49
C MET A 16 8.42 49.18 13.98
N SER A 17 8.54 49.51 12.70
CA SER A 17 7.50 50.22 11.97
C SER A 17 6.26 49.31 11.93
N ILE A 18 5.21 49.71 12.64
CA ILE A 18 3.88 49.11 12.56
C ILE A 18 3.29 49.55 11.22
N ALA A 19 3.71 48.89 10.14
CA ALA A 19 2.94 48.92 8.89
C ALA A 19 1.72 48.02 9.12
N ALA A 20 0.56 48.64 9.31
CA ALA A 20 -0.73 48.00 9.23
C ALA A 20 -0.94 47.46 7.82
N ALA A 21 -0.36 46.30 7.53
CA ALA A 21 -0.64 45.54 6.32
C ALA A 21 -2.05 44.96 6.47
N SER A 22 -2.98 45.55 5.73
CA SER A 22 -4.30 45.01 5.43
C SER A 22 -4.22 43.51 5.15
N ASN A 23 -4.86 42.71 6.00
CA ASN A 23 -5.11 41.27 5.82
C ASN A 23 -6.06 41.06 4.63
N GLY A 24 -5.58 41.29 3.40
CA GLY A 24 -6.18 40.67 2.24
C GLY A 24 -5.97 39.15 2.34
N PRO A 25 -6.94 38.31 1.96
CA PRO A 25 -6.71 36.88 1.92
C PRO A 25 -5.56 36.65 0.94
N ALA A 26 -4.40 36.30 1.49
CA ALA A 26 -3.28 35.84 0.70
C ALA A 26 -3.82 34.72 -0.17
N SER A 27 -4.02 35.01 -1.46
CA SER A 27 -4.28 34.01 -2.47
C SER A 27 -3.00 33.19 -2.50
N ALA A 28 -2.97 32.16 -1.64
CA ALA A 28 -1.86 31.26 -1.53
C ALA A 28 -1.69 30.68 -2.92
N GLU A 29 -0.64 31.11 -3.62
CA GLU A 29 -0.19 30.45 -4.83
C GLU A 29 -0.26 28.96 -4.53
N VAL A 30 -1.06 28.25 -5.30
CA VAL A 30 -1.19 26.80 -5.22
C VAL A 30 0.14 26.26 -5.69
N ARG A 31 1.14 26.31 -4.80
CA ARG A 31 2.47 25.77 -5.03
C ARG A 31 2.24 24.31 -5.30
N TYR A 32 2.53 23.92 -6.54
CA TYR A 32 2.36 22.56 -7.02
C TYR A 32 3.02 21.61 -6.01
N VAL A 33 2.19 20.91 -5.24
CA VAL A 33 2.67 20.01 -4.20
C VAL A 33 3.09 18.74 -4.91
N GLY A 34 4.40 18.61 -5.17
CA GLY A 34 4.95 17.41 -5.79
C GLY A 34 4.63 16.14 -4.98
N PRO A 35 4.89 14.93 -5.52
CA PRO A 35 4.47 13.68 -4.92
C PRO A 35 4.89 13.49 -3.45
N ALA A 36 6.13 13.83 -3.10
CA ALA A 36 6.62 13.80 -1.73
C ALA A 36 5.88 14.81 -0.82
N GLY A 37 5.53 15.99 -1.34
CA GLY A 37 4.73 16.97 -0.63
C GLY A 37 3.33 16.45 -0.30
N ALA A 38 2.71 15.67 -1.19
CA ALA A 38 1.41 15.05 -0.93
C ALA A 38 1.49 14.02 0.21
N VAL A 39 2.55 13.20 0.25
CA VAL A 39 2.80 12.28 1.38
C VAL A 39 2.98 13.04 2.68
N LYS A 40 3.79 14.12 2.66
CA LYS A 40 4.01 14.98 3.82
C LYS A 40 2.71 15.58 4.35
N LEU A 41 1.88 16.16 3.47
CA LEU A 41 0.60 16.76 3.82
C LEU A 41 -0.38 15.71 4.40
N LEU A 42 -0.54 14.55 3.75
CA LEU A 42 -1.43 13.50 4.25
C LEU A 42 -0.95 12.92 5.59
N ALA A 43 0.36 12.77 5.78
CA ALA A 43 0.93 12.31 7.04
C ALA A 43 0.76 13.35 8.17
N GLN A 44 0.88 14.64 7.85
CA GLN A 44 0.58 15.74 8.76
C GLN A 44 -0.88 15.70 9.20
N SER A 45 -1.81 15.69 8.26
CA SER A 45 -3.25 15.64 8.54
C SER A 45 -3.64 14.42 9.35
N LYS A 46 -3.04 13.25 9.06
CA LYS A 46 -3.25 12.05 9.88
C LYS A 46 -2.75 12.22 11.32
N ALA A 47 -1.58 12.81 11.52
CA ALA A 47 -1.03 13.04 12.86
C ALA A 47 -1.87 14.07 13.65
N VAL A 48 -2.34 15.13 13.00
CA VAL A 48 -3.30 16.08 13.58
C VAL A 48 -4.59 15.37 13.98
N ASN A 49 -5.18 14.59 13.07
CA ASN A 49 -6.41 13.87 13.36
C ASN A 49 -6.27 12.89 14.54
N ALA A 50 -5.14 12.19 14.64
CA ALA A 50 -4.89 11.28 15.76
C ALA A 50 -4.77 12.00 17.12
N LYS A 51 -4.36 13.28 17.11
CA LYS A 51 -4.25 14.13 18.31
C LYS A 51 -5.57 14.81 18.66
N CYS A 52 -6.29 15.33 17.66
CA CYS A 52 -7.43 16.24 17.85
C CYS A 52 -8.80 15.60 17.54
N ASN A 53 -8.84 14.39 16.95
CA ASN A 53 -10.07 13.66 16.60
C ASN A 53 -11.08 14.44 15.74
N HIS A 54 -10.59 15.16 14.73
CA HIS A 54 -11.42 15.98 13.82
C HIS A 54 -12.30 15.18 12.84
N LEU A 55 -11.96 13.91 12.60
CA LEU A 55 -12.66 13.00 11.70
C LEU A 55 -13.28 11.83 12.46
N SER A 56 -14.34 11.26 11.88
CA SER A 56 -14.90 9.99 12.35
C SER A 56 -13.88 8.84 12.19
N ALA A 57 -14.10 7.73 12.89
CA ALA A 57 -13.25 6.54 12.78
C ALA A 57 -13.17 6.00 11.33
N SER A 58 -14.27 6.09 10.59
CA SER A 58 -14.34 5.64 9.19
C SER A 58 -13.47 6.50 8.27
N GLU A 59 -13.56 7.82 8.40
CA GLU A 59 -12.77 8.79 7.63
C GLU A 59 -11.29 8.77 8.01
N SER A 60 -10.98 8.55 9.29
CA SER A 60 -9.59 8.37 9.75
C SER A 60 -8.93 7.14 9.12
N SER A 61 -9.68 6.05 8.99
CA SER A 61 -9.25 4.84 8.28
C SER A 61 -9.06 5.11 6.79
N GLU A 62 -9.98 5.87 6.17
CA GLU A 62 -9.88 6.28 4.77
C GLU A 62 -8.61 7.13 4.52
N LEU A 63 -8.39 8.17 5.33
CA LEU A 63 -7.21 9.04 5.28
C LEU A 63 -5.92 8.21 5.40
N SER A 64 -5.87 7.26 6.33
CA SER A 64 -4.75 6.33 6.48
C SER A 64 -4.49 5.50 5.22
N GLY A 65 -5.55 5.05 4.56
CA GLY A 65 -5.47 4.35 3.28
C GLY A 65 -4.89 5.21 2.16
N TYR A 66 -5.24 6.50 2.10
CA TYR A 66 -4.66 7.43 1.13
C TYR A 66 -3.19 7.73 1.40
N THR A 67 -2.80 7.97 2.65
CA THR A 67 -1.39 8.17 3.01
C THR A 67 -0.54 6.97 2.56
N ALA A 68 -0.98 5.74 2.82
CA ALA A 68 -0.26 4.54 2.42
C ALA A 68 -0.12 4.40 0.89
N LYS A 69 -1.17 4.73 0.12
CA LYS A 69 -1.12 4.71 -1.36
C LYS A 69 -0.15 5.78 -1.89
N ALA A 70 -0.19 6.98 -1.32
CA ALA A 70 0.72 8.06 -1.68
C ALA A 70 2.17 7.68 -1.38
N GLU A 71 2.46 7.09 -0.20
CA GLU A 71 3.79 6.60 0.15
C GLU A 71 4.31 5.56 -0.84
N ILE A 72 3.47 4.58 -1.23
CA ILE A 72 3.84 3.57 -2.23
C ILE A 72 4.11 4.23 -3.59
N ALA A 73 3.31 5.20 -3.99
CA ALA A 73 3.50 5.92 -5.25
C ALA A 73 4.82 6.69 -5.26
N VAL A 74 5.11 7.48 -4.21
CA VAL A 74 6.38 8.19 -4.07
C VAL A 74 7.55 7.22 -4.01
N ALA A 75 7.43 6.13 -3.26
CA ALA A 75 8.48 5.12 -3.15
C ALA A 75 8.84 4.49 -4.50
N ARG A 76 7.88 4.40 -5.43
CA ARG A 76 8.10 3.93 -6.81
C ARG A 76 8.76 4.98 -7.69
N MET A 77 8.40 6.25 -7.55
CA MET A 77 8.89 7.33 -8.41
C MET A 77 10.25 7.88 -7.97
N GLN A 78 10.45 8.01 -6.66
CA GLN A 78 11.57 8.75 -6.05
C GLN A 78 12.36 7.90 -5.04
N GLY A 79 11.90 6.68 -4.75
CA GLY A 79 12.56 5.77 -3.81
C GLY A 79 11.97 5.76 -2.40
N ALA A 80 12.19 4.65 -1.70
CA ALA A 80 11.60 4.41 -0.38
C ALA A 80 12.13 5.37 0.70
N GLY A 81 13.34 5.89 0.57
CA GLY A 81 13.92 6.89 1.49
C GLY A 81 13.10 8.19 1.47
N THR A 82 12.94 8.79 0.30
CA THR A 82 12.16 10.02 0.09
C THR A 82 10.73 9.91 0.62
N ALA A 83 10.06 8.79 0.36
CA ALA A 83 8.70 8.55 0.89
C ALA A 83 8.67 8.53 2.43
N ARG A 84 9.66 7.88 3.06
CA ARG A 84 9.78 7.85 4.53
C ARG A 84 10.08 9.23 5.10
N ASP A 85 11.02 9.96 4.51
CA ASP A 85 11.44 11.27 5.00
C ASP A 85 10.28 12.27 4.91
N ALA A 86 9.56 12.29 3.78
CA ALA A 86 8.36 13.09 3.60
C ALA A 86 7.30 12.78 4.67
N ARG A 87 7.03 11.50 4.90
CA ARG A 87 6.08 11.05 5.94
C ARG A 87 6.53 11.47 7.34
N HIS A 88 7.81 11.30 7.68
CA HIS A 88 8.36 11.69 8.98
C HIS A 88 8.27 13.20 9.20
N ALA A 89 8.61 13.99 8.19
CA ALA A 89 8.46 15.45 8.24
C ALA A 89 7.00 15.85 8.45
N GLY A 90 6.06 15.22 7.74
CA GLY A 90 4.62 15.47 7.90
C GLY A 90 4.14 15.15 9.31
N ILE A 91 4.50 13.99 9.86
CA ILE A 91 4.14 13.61 11.23
C ILE A 91 4.69 14.62 12.25
N LYS A 92 5.95 15.05 12.10
CA LYS A 92 6.58 16.04 12.99
C LYS A 92 5.78 17.35 12.98
N GLN A 93 5.42 17.85 11.81
CA GLN A 93 4.61 19.07 11.68
C GLN A 93 3.20 18.90 12.27
N GLY A 94 2.55 17.76 12.03
CA GLY A 94 1.19 17.51 12.54
C GLY A 94 1.14 17.41 14.06
N LYS A 95 2.17 16.82 14.69
CA LYS A 95 2.28 16.78 16.16
C LYS A 95 2.44 18.17 16.79
N ALA A 96 3.20 19.04 16.13
CA ALA A 96 3.46 20.41 16.58
C ALA A 96 2.23 21.34 16.42
N MET A 97 1.28 20.98 15.56
CA MET A 97 0.08 21.78 15.32
C MET A 97 -0.87 21.74 16.52
N ALA A 98 -1.46 22.90 16.86
CA ALA A 98 -2.49 23.01 17.89
C ALA A 98 -3.85 22.49 17.39
N CYS A 99 -4.68 22.00 18.31
CA CYS A 99 -6.06 21.62 18.00
C CYS A 99 -6.92 22.89 17.92
N GLY A 100 -7.71 23.02 16.86
CA GLY A 100 -8.58 24.17 16.62
C GLY A 100 -9.07 24.22 15.17
N ARG A 101 -9.77 25.29 14.80
CA ARG A 101 -10.40 25.44 13.48
C ARG A 101 -9.44 25.23 12.31
N GLY A 102 -8.25 25.82 12.36
CA GLY A 102 -7.27 25.70 11.27
C GLY A 102 -6.75 24.28 11.07
N SER A 103 -6.63 23.49 12.15
CA SER A 103 -6.19 22.10 12.06
C SER A 103 -7.31 21.16 11.63
N GLU A 104 -8.56 21.47 11.95
CA GLU A 104 -9.74 20.80 11.41
C GLU A 104 -9.85 21.02 9.89
N GLU A 105 -9.77 22.28 9.45
CA GLU A 105 -9.83 22.65 8.03
C GLU A 105 -8.75 21.96 7.21
N LEU A 106 -7.50 21.96 7.70
CA LEU A 106 -6.39 21.25 7.07
C LEU A 106 -6.70 19.76 6.88
N VAL A 107 -7.22 19.10 7.91
CA VAL A 107 -7.50 17.66 7.89
C VAL A 107 -8.61 17.34 6.89
N ARG A 108 -9.72 18.08 6.94
CA ARG A 108 -10.85 17.88 6.01
C ARG A 108 -10.46 18.19 4.57
N ALA A 109 -9.80 19.32 4.34
CA ALA A 109 -9.32 19.70 3.01
C ALA A 109 -8.35 18.66 2.42
N SER A 110 -7.46 18.10 3.25
CA SER A 110 -6.55 17.04 2.83
C SER A 110 -7.27 15.74 2.44
N LEU A 111 -8.30 15.36 3.21
CA LEU A 111 -9.11 14.17 2.91
C LEU A 111 -9.89 14.34 1.61
N ASP A 112 -10.53 15.50 1.40
CA ASP A 112 -11.29 15.77 0.19
C ASP A 112 -10.39 15.89 -1.05
N ALA A 113 -9.22 16.51 -0.91
CA ALA A 113 -8.21 16.52 -1.97
C ALA A 113 -7.78 15.09 -2.34
N ALA A 114 -7.56 14.22 -1.35
CA ALA A 114 -7.20 12.82 -1.59
C ALA A 114 -8.33 12.03 -2.27
N ARG A 115 -9.60 12.25 -1.88
CA ARG A 115 -10.77 11.67 -2.53
C ARG A 115 -10.86 12.07 -4.00
N ARG A 116 -10.72 13.37 -4.30
CA ARG A 116 -10.73 13.90 -5.67
C ARG A 116 -9.59 13.32 -6.51
N ALA A 117 -8.36 13.31 -5.99
CA ALA A 117 -7.21 12.72 -6.69
C ALA A 117 -7.42 11.23 -7.00
N MET A 118 -8.01 10.48 -6.07
CA MET A 118 -8.30 9.06 -6.27
C MET A 118 -9.47 8.80 -7.21
N ALA A 119 -10.46 9.69 -7.26
CA ALA A 119 -11.54 9.65 -8.25
C ALA A 119 -10.99 9.92 -9.65
N GLN A 120 -10.16 10.96 -9.81
CA GLN A 120 -9.48 11.27 -11.08
C GLN A 120 -8.59 10.11 -11.55
N ALA A 121 -7.79 9.52 -10.66
CA ALA A 121 -6.95 8.36 -11.00
C ALA A 121 -7.77 7.12 -11.42
N LYS A 122 -9.01 6.96 -10.93
CA LYS A 122 -9.92 5.90 -11.41
C LYS A 122 -10.47 6.23 -12.80
N GLY A 123 -10.84 7.48 -13.05
CA GLY A 123 -11.35 7.94 -14.35
C GLY A 123 -10.30 7.94 -15.46
N GLN A 124 -9.05 8.22 -15.12
CA GLN A 124 -7.91 8.20 -16.04
C GLN A 124 -7.35 6.80 -16.30
N ARG A 125 -7.94 5.73 -15.76
CA ARG A 125 -7.57 4.38 -16.20
C ARG A 125 -7.83 4.32 -17.71
N PRO A 126 -6.78 4.21 -18.54
CA PRO A 126 -6.97 4.25 -19.97
C PRO A 126 -7.90 3.09 -20.30
N ARG A 127 -8.91 3.40 -21.12
CA ARG A 127 -9.96 2.47 -21.58
C ARG A 127 -9.40 1.35 -22.48
N THR A 128 -8.09 1.08 -22.40
CA THR A 128 -7.32 0.15 -23.22
C THR A 128 -7.49 -1.32 -22.87
N ALA A 129 -8.55 -1.69 -22.13
CA ALA A 129 -8.90 -3.08 -21.90
C ALA A 129 -10.42 -3.37 -21.90
N SER A 130 -11.23 -2.54 -22.55
CA SER A 130 -12.13 -3.17 -23.53
C SER A 130 -11.20 -3.57 -24.67
N LEU A 131 -10.64 -4.79 -24.76
CA LEU A 131 -11.44 -5.97 -25.08
C LEU A 131 -12.82 -5.55 -25.63
N GLN A 132 -12.81 -4.74 -26.69
CA GLN A 132 -13.80 -4.95 -27.72
C GLN A 132 -13.80 -6.47 -27.93
N PRO A 133 -14.95 -7.16 -27.78
CA PRO A 133 -15.04 -8.51 -28.29
C PRO A 133 -14.55 -8.37 -29.72
N ARG A 134 -13.41 -9.01 -30.00
CA ARG A 134 -12.86 -9.12 -31.34
C ARG A 134 -14.06 -9.56 -32.16
N GLN A 135 -14.65 -8.64 -32.94
CA GLN A 135 -15.67 -9.02 -33.91
C GLN A 135 -15.01 -10.18 -34.62
N GLN A 136 -15.63 -11.35 -34.48
CA GLN A 136 -15.21 -12.54 -35.17
C GLN A 136 -15.21 -12.13 -36.63
N GLN A 137 -14.04 -11.78 -37.14
CA GLN A 137 -13.78 -11.80 -38.56
C GLN A 137 -14.01 -13.24 -38.93
N LYS A 138 -15.21 -13.50 -39.43
CA LYS A 138 -15.65 -14.75 -40.03
C LYS A 138 -14.53 -15.10 -41.02
N PRO A 139 -13.73 -16.14 -40.78
CA PRO A 139 -12.66 -16.49 -41.69
C PRO A 139 -13.28 -16.75 -43.05
N ALA A 140 -12.72 -16.17 -44.12
CA ALA A 140 -13.12 -16.51 -45.48
C ALA A 140 -13.03 -18.04 -45.67
N PRO A 141 -14.00 -18.67 -46.36
CA PRO A 141 -14.03 -20.11 -46.54
C PRO A 141 -12.79 -20.54 -47.33
N ARG A 142 -11.86 -21.24 -46.67
CA ARG A 142 -10.79 -21.95 -47.35
C ARG A 142 -11.38 -23.21 -48.01
N PRO A 143 -10.98 -23.56 -49.24
CA PRO A 143 -11.39 -24.80 -49.88
C PRO A 143 -10.97 -25.99 -49.02
N VAL A 144 -11.96 -26.82 -48.68
CA VAL A 144 -11.81 -28.01 -47.85
C VAL A 144 -11.15 -29.11 -48.70
N ILE A 145 -9.84 -29.28 -48.57
CA ILE A 145 -9.20 -30.54 -48.92
C ILE A 145 -9.56 -31.52 -47.81
N ARG A 146 -10.49 -32.43 -48.09
CA ARG A 146 -10.85 -33.57 -47.22
C ARG A 146 -9.63 -34.48 -47.08
N ARG A 147 -8.80 -34.21 -46.08
CA ARG A 147 -7.88 -35.19 -45.50
C ARG A 147 -8.61 -35.79 -44.31
N SER A 148 -8.84 -37.10 -44.37
CA SER A 148 -9.46 -37.89 -43.30
C SER A 148 -8.71 -37.65 -41.98
N LEU A 149 -9.33 -36.94 -41.05
CA LEU A 149 -8.80 -36.72 -39.71
C LEU A 149 -9.19 -37.89 -38.80
N PRO A 150 -8.27 -38.42 -37.98
CA PRO A 150 -8.58 -39.31 -36.87
C PRO A 150 -9.43 -38.61 -35.79
N PRO A 151 -10.14 -39.37 -34.94
CA PRO A 151 -11.17 -38.85 -34.03
C PRO A 151 -10.65 -37.80 -33.04
N ALA A 152 -11.51 -36.83 -32.77
CA ALA A 152 -11.28 -35.65 -31.95
C ALA A 152 -10.96 -36.01 -30.49
N SER A 153 -9.71 -35.83 -30.09
CA SER A 153 -9.30 -35.66 -28.70
C SER A 153 -9.49 -34.20 -28.28
N GLU A 154 -10.22 -33.99 -27.20
CA GLU A 154 -10.52 -32.68 -26.58
C GLU A 154 -9.28 -31.78 -26.47
N PRO A 155 -9.42 -30.45 -26.65
CA PRO A 155 -8.33 -29.51 -26.43
C PRO A 155 -8.03 -29.40 -24.92
N VAL A 156 -7.18 -30.30 -24.44
CA VAL A 156 -6.48 -30.15 -23.16
C VAL A 156 -5.62 -28.89 -23.31
N VAL A 157 -6.05 -27.79 -22.68
CA VAL A 157 -5.21 -26.62 -22.45
C VAL A 157 -4.06 -27.09 -21.55
N ARG A 158 -3.00 -27.60 -22.17
CA ARG A 158 -1.72 -27.87 -21.51
C ARG A 158 -1.18 -26.51 -21.10
N ILE A 159 -1.52 -26.09 -19.88
CA ILE A 159 -0.76 -25.06 -19.17
C ILE A 159 0.68 -25.54 -19.22
N TYR A 160 1.50 -24.87 -20.05
CA TYR A 160 2.91 -25.18 -20.23
C TYR A 160 3.59 -25.05 -18.86
N ARG A 161 3.67 -26.17 -18.14
CA ARG A 161 4.45 -26.31 -16.92
C ARG A 161 5.84 -26.64 -17.43
N PRO A 162 6.81 -25.71 -17.39
CA PRO A 162 8.15 -26.00 -17.87
C PRO A 162 8.66 -27.25 -17.14
N GLU A 163 8.90 -28.31 -17.91
CA GLU A 163 9.10 -29.68 -17.43
C GLU A 163 10.46 -29.89 -16.73
N GLY A 164 11.19 -28.80 -16.48
CA GLY A 164 12.43 -28.76 -15.68
C GLY A 164 12.37 -27.83 -14.47
N ALA A 165 11.21 -27.25 -14.12
CA ALA A 165 11.09 -26.40 -12.95
C ALA A 165 11.11 -27.25 -11.67
N ARG A 166 12.32 -27.61 -11.22
CA ARG A 166 12.57 -28.15 -9.87
C ARG A 166 11.73 -27.33 -8.90
N GLU A 167 10.72 -27.96 -8.30
CA GLU A 167 9.80 -27.27 -7.43
C GLU A 167 10.62 -26.64 -6.30
N ASN A 168 10.69 -25.31 -6.30
CA ASN A 168 11.48 -24.55 -5.35
C ASN A 168 10.87 -24.77 -3.97
N LYS A 169 11.37 -25.77 -3.22
CA LYS A 169 10.83 -26.22 -1.93
C LYS A 169 10.58 -25.04 -0.97
N SER A 170 11.42 -24.02 -1.02
CA SER A 170 11.30 -22.77 -0.25
C SER A 170 10.14 -21.87 -0.69
N LEU A 171 9.90 -21.64 -1.99
CA LEU A 171 8.75 -20.88 -2.48
C LEU A 171 7.44 -21.62 -2.24
N THR A 172 7.41 -22.94 -2.45
CA THR A 172 6.24 -23.76 -2.12
C THR A 172 5.93 -23.70 -0.63
N ARG A 173 6.94 -23.87 0.24
CA ARG A 173 6.76 -23.71 1.69
C ARG A 173 6.26 -22.29 2.03
N TYR A 174 6.88 -21.26 1.48
CA TYR A 174 6.48 -19.87 1.69
C TYR A 174 5.03 -19.60 1.27
N ARG A 175 4.60 -20.13 0.11
CA ARG A 175 3.21 -20.06 -0.38
C ARG A 175 2.24 -20.69 0.61
N ARG A 176 2.54 -21.90 1.13
CA ARG A 176 1.68 -22.62 2.08
C ARG A 176 1.49 -21.81 3.37
N ILE A 177 2.58 -21.32 3.95
CA ILE A 177 2.54 -20.53 5.20
C ILE A 177 1.79 -19.21 4.97
N THR A 178 2.02 -18.54 3.83
CA THR A 178 1.35 -17.28 3.48
C THR A 178 -0.14 -17.47 3.20
N THR A 179 -0.54 -18.62 2.64
CA THR A 179 -1.96 -18.98 2.47
C THR A 179 -2.65 -19.10 3.82
N ALA A 180 -2.02 -19.80 4.77
CA ALA A 180 -2.50 -19.90 6.15
C ALA A 180 -2.60 -18.52 6.83
N TYR A 181 -1.63 -17.63 6.62
CA TYR A 181 -1.70 -16.26 7.13
C TYR A 181 -2.90 -15.46 6.57
N TYR A 182 -3.18 -15.55 5.27
CA TYR A 182 -4.35 -14.87 4.70
C TYR A 182 -5.68 -15.44 5.19
N LEU A 183 -5.75 -16.75 5.44
CA LEU A 183 -6.91 -17.36 6.09
C LEU A 183 -7.07 -16.87 7.53
N GLU A 184 -5.97 -16.78 8.28
CA GLU A 184 -5.98 -16.27 9.65
C GLU A 184 -6.48 -14.82 9.71
N ARG A 185 -5.99 -13.94 8.82
CA ARG A 185 -6.45 -12.55 8.74
C ARG A 185 -7.95 -12.41 8.45
N ARG A 186 -8.55 -13.40 7.77
CA ARG A 186 -9.96 -13.39 7.40
C ARG A 186 -10.85 -14.05 8.46
N CYS A 187 -10.36 -15.14 9.06
CA CYS A 187 -11.17 -16.03 9.90
C CYS A 187 -10.82 -15.99 11.40
N GLN A 188 -9.70 -15.36 11.79
CA GLN A 188 -9.28 -15.17 13.18
C GLN A 188 -9.29 -16.46 14.02
N HIS A 189 -8.69 -17.53 13.48
CA HIS A 189 -8.65 -18.84 14.14
C HIS A 189 -7.62 -18.91 15.27
N LEU A 190 -6.65 -18.00 15.29
CA LEU A 190 -5.63 -17.92 16.33
C LEU A 190 -5.97 -16.83 17.36
N PRO A 191 -5.70 -17.07 18.65
CA PRO A 191 -5.68 -16.00 19.64
C PRO A 191 -4.74 -14.87 19.22
N PRO A 192 -5.01 -13.60 19.58
CA PRO A 192 -4.23 -12.44 19.14
C PRO A 192 -2.71 -12.58 19.34
N ALA A 193 -2.28 -13.14 20.49
CA ALA A 193 -0.87 -13.38 20.79
C ALA A 193 -0.20 -14.34 19.78
N LYS A 194 -0.89 -15.44 19.42
CA LYS A 194 -0.41 -16.41 18.43
C LYS A 194 -0.45 -15.85 17.02
N ALA A 195 -1.49 -15.07 16.68
CA ALA A 195 -1.58 -14.39 15.39
C ALA A 195 -0.41 -13.40 15.18
N MET A 196 -0.02 -12.68 16.23
CA MET A 196 1.14 -11.77 16.20
C MET A 196 2.47 -12.54 16.05
N ALA A 197 2.65 -13.63 16.79
CA ALA A 197 3.83 -14.50 16.65
C ALA A 197 3.91 -15.07 15.22
N PHE A 198 2.78 -15.49 14.67
CA PHE A 198 2.68 -16.01 13.31
C PHE A 198 3.08 -14.95 12.27
N TRP A 199 2.59 -13.72 12.41
CA TRP A 199 2.96 -12.60 11.54
C TRP A 199 4.46 -12.33 11.54
N LYS A 200 5.11 -12.29 12.71
CA LYS A 200 6.57 -12.09 12.81
C LYS A 200 7.33 -13.16 12.01
N ARG A 201 6.90 -14.43 12.07
CA ARG A 201 7.50 -15.54 11.31
C ARG A 201 7.26 -15.40 9.80
N ILE A 202 6.08 -14.96 9.36
CA ILE A 202 5.80 -14.67 7.94
C ILE A 202 6.75 -13.60 7.41
N VAL A 203 6.96 -12.52 8.16
CA VAL A 203 7.88 -11.42 7.78
C VAL A 203 9.32 -11.94 7.67
N ALA A 204 9.78 -12.75 8.63
CA ALA A 204 11.11 -13.37 8.56
C ALA A 204 11.25 -14.30 7.33
N SER A 205 10.23 -15.11 7.06
CA SER A 205 10.19 -15.99 5.87
C SER A 205 10.19 -15.18 4.57
N HIS A 206 9.44 -14.07 4.50
CA HIS A 206 9.44 -13.15 3.36
C HIS A 206 10.83 -12.56 3.09
N LYS A 207 11.52 -12.07 4.14
CA LYS A 207 12.91 -11.60 4.02
C LYS A 207 13.84 -12.71 3.52
N SER A 208 13.67 -13.95 4.01
CA SER A 208 14.47 -15.09 3.57
C SER A 208 14.27 -15.43 2.08
N VAL A 209 13.03 -15.41 1.58
CA VAL A 209 12.78 -15.67 0.15
C VAL A 209 13.28 -14.54 -0.74
N LEU A 210 13.21 -13.27 -0.31
CA LEU A 210 13.78 -12.14 -1.07
C LEU A 210 15.30 -12.23 -1.24
N LYS A 211 16.01 -12.93 -0.35
CA LYS A 211 17.45 -13.20 -0.53
C LYS A 211 17.75 -14.20 -1.65
N LYS A 212 16.77 -15.04 -2.03
CA LYS A 212 16.96 -16.18 -2.96
C LYS A 212 16.19 -16.03 -4.26
N TYR A 213 15.16 -15.19 -4.27
CA TYR A 213 14.21 -15.05 -5.37
C TYR A 213 13.98 -13.59 -5.71
N THR A 214 13.65 -13.35 -6.97
CA THR A 214 13.31 -12.01 -7.46
C THR A 214 12.01 -11.51 -6.83
N SER A 215 11.89 -10.19 -6.71
CA SER A 215 10.66 -9.54 -6.21
C SER A 215 9.41 -9.95 -7.01
N SER A 216 9.53 -10.17 -8.33
CA SER A 216 8.42 -10.62 -9.17
C SER A 216 7.96 -12.05 -8.85
N GLN A 217 8.90 -12.98 -8.61
CA GLN A 217 8.57 -14.35 -8.19
C GLN A 217 7.90 -14.38 -6.81
N VAL A 218 8.41 -13.60 -5.86
CA VAL A 218 7.80 -13.48 -4.52
C VAL A 218 6.41 -12.86 -4.61
N ALA A 219 6.23 -11.81 -5.41
CA ALA A 219 4.92 -11.17 -5.63
C ALA A 219 3.90 -12.13 -6.26
N ARG A 220 4.28 -12.90 -7.30
CA ARG A 220 3.42 -13.95 -7.89
C ARG A 220 3.03 -15.02 -6.87
N THR A 221 3.99 -15.41 -6.02
CA THR A 221 3.76 -16.40 -4.96
C THR A 221 2.75 -15.88 -3.92
N MET A 222 2.88 -14.63 -3.49
CA MET A 222 1.92 -13.99 -2.58
C MET A 222 0.53 -13.85 -3.21
N ALA A 223 0.46 -13.43 -4.49
CA ALA A 223 -0.80 -13.35 -5.22
C ALA A 223 -1.51 -14.71 -5.31
N SER A 224 -0.74 -15.77 -5.62
CA SER A 224 -1.25 -17.14 -5.67
C SER A 224 -1.71 -17.65 -4.30
N ALA A 225 -0.97 -17.33 -3.22
CA ALA A 225 -1.38 -17.67 -1.85
C ALA A 225 -2.67 -16.96 -1.45
N ARG A 226 -2.84 -15.68 -1.82
CA ARG A 226 -4.06 -14.91 -1.56
C ARG A 226 -5.26 -15.47 -2.33
N ALA A 227 -5.07 -15.83 -3.60
CA ALA A 227 -6.10 -16.49 -4.40
C ALA A 227 -6.50 -17.84 -3.80
N ALA A 228 -5.53 -18.64 -3.40
CA ALA A 228 -5.77 -19.93 -2.74
C ALA A 228 -6.54 -19.77 -1.42
N ALA A 229 -6.24 -18.75 -0.61
CA ALA A 229 -6.99 -18.47 0.62
C ALA A 229 -8.45 -18.07 0.33
N ARG A 230 -8.68 -17.26 -0.72
CA ARG A 230 -10.05 -16.88 -1.15
C ARG A 230 -10.88 -18.08 -1.58
N ALA A 231 -10.28 -19.00 -2.34
CA ALA A 231 -10.93 -20.20 -2.85
C ALA A 231 -11.39 -21.20 -1.78
N ARG A 232 -10.97 -21.05 -0.51
CA ARG A 232 -11.37 -21.96 0.58
C ARG A 232 -12.79 -21.73 1.13
N GLY A 233 -13.56 -20.80 0.57
CA GLY A 233 -14.94 -20.55 0.98
C GLY A 233 -15.07 -19.96 2.39
N ALA A 234 -16.16 -20.32 3.08
CA ALA A 234 -16.49 -19.83 4.42
C ALA A 234 -15.47 -20.24 5.49
N CYS A 235 -15.44 -19.48 6.59
CA CYS A 235 -14.60 -19.78 7.74
C CYS A 235 -15.19 -20.95 8.55
N GLY A 236 -14.38 -21.96 8.85
CA GLY A 236 -14.79 -23.15 9.61
C GLY A 236 -13.62 -24.09 9.90
N ASN A 237 -13.93 -25.33 10.30
CA ASN A 237 -12.94 -26.32 10.74
C ASN A 237 -11.87 -26.65 9.69
N SER A 238 -12.22 -26.66 8.40
CA SER A 238 -11.27 -26.89 7.31
C SER A 238 -10.21 -25.78 7.23
N THR A 239 -10.65 -24.52 7.26
CA THR A 239 -9.75 -23.35 7.26
C THR A 239 -8.92 -23.27 8.55
N ARG A 240 -9.50 -23.60 9.71
CA ARG A 240 -8.80 -23.67 11.00
C ARG A 240 -7.64 -24.66 10.94
N ARG A 241 -7.85 -25.84 10.35
CA ARG A 241 -6.81 -26.86 10.18
C ARG A 241 -5.64 -26.35 9.33
N ILE A 242 -5.92 -25.63 8.25
CA ILE A 242 -4.89 -25.04 7.38
C ILE A 242 -4.11 -23.96 8.13
N VAL A 243 -4.80 -23.10 8.89
CA VAL A 243 -4.13 -22.08 9.72
C VAL A 243 -3.22 -22.71 10.75
N MET A 244 -3.71 -23.69 11.51
CA MET A 244 -2.93 -24.39 12.54
C MET A 244 -1.74 -25.15 11.94
N ALA A 245 -1.90 -25.81 10.80
CA ALA A 245 -0.80 -26.46 10.09
C ALA A 245 0.25 -25.44 9.62
N GLY A 246 -0.19 -24.30 9.06
CA GLY A 246 0.69 -23.20 8.68
C GLY A 246 1.47 -22.63 9.86
N TYR A 247 0.79 -22.39 10.99
CA TYR A 247 1.39 -21.93 12.23
C TYR A 247 2.48 -22.88 12.73
N ARG A 248 2.16 -24.18 12.93
CA ARG A 248 3.12 -25.19 13.38
C ARG A 248 4.32 -25.33 12.44
N SER A 249 4.09 -25.22 11.12
CA SER A 249 5.18 -25.32 10.14
C SER A 249 6.20 -24.17 10.21
N THR A 250 5.93 -23.11 10.99
CA THR A 250 6.90 -22.05 11.28
C THR A 250 7.84 -22.36 12.44
N GLY A 251 7.68 -23.51 13.12
CA GLY A 251 8.50 -23.92 14.27
C GLY A 251 8.03 -23.28 15.58
N LEU A 252 6.72 -23.31 15.84
CA LEU A 252 6.04 -22.82 17.05
C LEU A 252 5.03 -23.85 17.55
#